data_AF-A0A1M6AAJ0-F1
#
_entry.id   AF-A0A1M6AAJ0-F1
#
_cell.length_a   1.000
_cell.length_b   1.000
_cell.length_c   1.000
_cell.angle_alpha   90.00
_cell.angle_beta   90.00
_cell.angle_gamma   90.00
#
_symmetry.space_group_name_H-M   'P 1'
#
loop_
_entity.id
_entity.type
_entity.pdbx_description
1 polymer ?
#
loop_
_entity_poly.entity_id
_entity_poly.type
_entity_poly.pdbx_seq_one_letter_code
_entity_poly.pdbx_strand_id
1 'polypeptide(L)'
;MSILKFIFSKTFLIQIVIAIVLVVILVFGAMAWLDSTTNHDQRIEVPDLSRLSIDIVDKKLEEMNLRKVIQDSANYNPDYPQYSVIEQVPEAGKFVKENRKIYIKLNPSGYPKLDIPQFERITRRQVESKLLSLGFKIGDVTFKPDFAENVVLELRYKGKALKAGDKVKKTGVIDMVLGDGTRNYNSAE
;
A
#
# COMPACT_ATOMS: atom_id res chain seq x y z
N MET A 1 54.43 27.12 45.98
CA MET A 1 53.94 27.40 44.61
C MET A 1 54.81 26.65 43.60
N SER A 2 54.37 25.48 43.10
CA SER A 2 55.17 24.66 42.15
C SER A 2 54.39 24.23 40.90
N ILE A 3 53.14 24.66 40.74
CA ILE A 3 52.28 24.24 39.63
C ILE A 3 52.68 24.99 38.33
N LEU A 4 52.95 26.30 38.43
CA LEU A 4 53.40 27.11 37.28
C LEU A 4 54.74 26.61 36.71
N LYS A 5 55.73 26.29 37.56
CA LYS A 5 57.04 25.77 37.09
C LYS A 5 56.91 24.40 36.40
N PHE A 6 55.95 23.58 36.82
CA PHE A 6 55.69 22.28 36.22
C PHE A 6 55.05 22.38 34.83
N ILE A 7 54.08 23.30 34.66
CA ILE A 7 53.42 23.57 33.37
C ILE A 7 54.42 24.10 32.32
N PHE A 8 55.48 24.80 32.74
CA PHE A 8 56.56 25.24 31.83
C PHE A 8 57.77 24.31 31.79
N SER A 9 57.65 23.08 32.33
CA SER A 9 58.74 22.10 32.25
C SER A 9 58.83 21.45 30.86
N LYS A 10 60.06 21.11 30.43
CA LYS A 10 60.29 20.42 29.15
C LYS A 10 59.52 19.10 29.06
N THR A 11 59.43 18.36 30.16
CA THR A 11 58.68 17.10 30.27
C THR A 11 57.18 17.28 30.05
N PHE A 12 56.57 18.31 30.65
CA PHE A 12 55.16 18.61 30.43
C PHE A 12 54.86 19.00 28.98
N LEU A 13 55.72 19.82 28.37
CA LEU A 13 55.57 20.23 26.97
C LEU A 13 55.72 19.04 26.00
N ILE A 14 56.64 18.10 26.28
CA ILE A 14 56.77 16.84 25.54
C ILE A 14 55.50 15.98 25.66
N GLN A 15 54.92 15.85 26.86
CA GLN A 15 53.68 15.10 27.06
C GLN A 15 52.50 15.73 26.30
N ILE A 16 52.41 17.06 26.25
CA ILE A 16 51.39 17.76 25.45
C ILE A 16 51.58 17.46 23.96
N VAL A 17 52.80 17.54 23.44
CA VAL A 17 53.07 17.23 22.02
C VAL A 17 52.70 15.78 21.71
N ILE A 18 53.09 14.82 22.58
CA ILE A 18 52.71 13.41 22.43
C ILE A 18 51.19 13.26 22.45
N ALA A 19 50.49 13.91 23.39
CA ALA A 19 49.04 13.87 23.48
C ALA A 19 48.37 14.43 22.21
N ILE A 20 48.86 15.55 21.68
CA ILE A 20 48.37 16.13 20.43
C ILE A 20 48.57 15.16 19.26
N VAL A 21 49.76 14.57 19.12
CA VAL A 21 50.06 13.58 18.07
C VAL A 21 49.14 12.37 18.20
N LEU A 22 48.92 11.86 19.41
CA LEU A 22 48.02 10.74 19.68
C LEU A 22 46.57 11.06 19.30
N VAL A 23 46.09 12.26 19.66
CA VAL A 23 44.76 12.73 19.26
C VAL A 23 44.63 12.83 17.75
N VAL A 24 45.64 13.38 17.07
CA VAL A 24 45.65 13.45 15.59
C VAL A 24 45.58 12.05 14.99
N ILE A 25 46.40 11.10 15.45
CA ILE A 25 46.38 9.71 14.96
C ILE A 25 45.00 9.08 15.19
N LEU A 26 44.38 9.28 16.36
CA LEU A 26 43.05 8.75 16.67
C LEU A 26 41.98 9.35 15.76
N VAL A 27 42.01 10.65 15.51
CA VAL A 27 41.04 11.32 14.62
C VAL A 27 41.17 10.81 13.19
N PHE A 28 42.38 10.74 12.65
CA PHE A 28 42.61 10.21 11.29
C PHE A 28 42.27 8.73 11.18
N GLY A 29 42.60 7.93 12.20
CA GLY A 29 42.21 6.51 12.26
C GLY A 29 40.70 6.32 12.30
N ALA A 30 39.99 7.12 13.11
CA ALA A 30 38.54 7.10 13.18
C ALA A 30 37.89 7.54 11.85
N MET A 31 38.43 8.57 11.20
CA MET A 31 37.95 9.03 9.89
C MET A 31 38.12 7.95 8.82
N ALA A 32 39.29 7.32 8.73
CA ALA A 32 39.55 6.23 7.78
C ALA A 32 38.64 5.02 8.02
N TRP A 33 38.39 4.68 9.29
CA TRP A 33 37.47 3.61 9.66
C TRP A 33 36.02 3.92 9.28
N LEU A 34 35.56 5.15 9.55
CA LEU A 34 34.23 5.62 9.16
C LEU A 34 34.07 5.63 7.64
N ASP A 35 35.08 6.09 6.90
CA ASP A 35 35.03 6.12 5.44
C ASP A 35 34.86 4.72 4.85
N SER A 36 35.65 3.75 5.35
CA SER A 36 35.55 2.35 4.92
C SER A 36 34.26 1.64 5.32
N THR A 37 33.60 2.05 6.41
CA THR A 37 32.40 1.35 6.93
C THR A 37 31.09 2.01 6.52
N THR A 38 31.10 3.30 6.16
CA THR A 38 29.87 4.05 5.94
C THR A 38 29.47 4.17 4.46
N ASN A 39 30.28 3.69 3.51
CA ASN A 39 30.02 3.81 2.07
C ASN A 39 29.57 5.25 1.70
N HIS A 40 30.34 6.27 2.11
CA HIS A 40 29.90 7.67 2.04
C HIS A 40 29.68 8.15 0.61
N ASP A 41 30.47 7.66 -0.35
CA ASP A 41 30.43 8.08 -1.75
C ASP A 41 29.47 7.27 -2.63
N GLN A 42 28.91 6.18 -2.10
CA GLN A 42 28.02 5.34 -2.90
C GLN A 42 26.64 5.98 -3.06
N ARG A 43 26.28 6.26 -4.31
CA ARG A 43 24.97 6.80 -4.70
C ARG A 43 24.47 6.05 -5.93
N ILE A 44 23.46 5.23 -5.71
CA ILE A 44 22.73 4.51 -6.76
C ILE A 44 21.45 5.28 -7.01
N GLU A 45 21.24 5.71 -8.25
CA GLU A 45 19.98 6.33 -8.66
C GLU A 45 18.87 5.28 -8.68
N VAL A 46 17.73 5.59 -8.07
CA VAL A 46 16.58 4.68 -8.03
C VAL A 46 15.93 4.65 -9.41
N PRO A 47 15.83 3.47 -10.06
CA PRO A 47 15.20 3.36 -11.36
C PRO A 47 13.70 3.62 -11.28
N ASP A 48 13.13 4.09 -12.39
CA ASP A 48 11.68 4.03 -12.59
C ASP A 48 11.25 2.57 -12.84
N LEU A 49 10.37 2.07 -11.96
CA LEU A 49 9.77 0.75 -12.00
C LEU A 49 8.30 0.80 -12.42
N SER A 50 7.70 1.99 -12.56
CA SER A 50 6.29 2.15 -12.86
C SER A 50 5.89 1.37 -14.12
N ARG A 51 4.74 0.67 -14.05
CA ARG A 51 4.16 -0.15 -15.12
C ARG A 51 4.98 -1.39 -15.53
N LEU A 52 6.15 -1.63 -14.94
CA LEU A 52 6.92 -2.83 -15.20
C LEU A 52 6.32 -4.05 -14.49
N SER A 53 6.46 -5.23 -15.11
CA SER A 53 6.12 -6.50 -14.48
C SER A 53 7.14 -6.87 -13.40
N ILE A 54 6.71 -7.68 -12.44
CA ILE A 54 7.56 -8.11 -11.32
C ILE A 54 8.88 -8.75 -11.76
N ASP A 55 8.86 -9.53 -12.86
CA ASP A 55 10.05 -10.22 -13.38
C ASP A 55 11.10 -9.25 -13.92
N ILE A 56 10.65 -8.16 -14.55
CA ILE A 56 11.54 -7.12 -15.07
C ILE A 56 12.11 -6.30 -13.91
N VAL A 57 11.27 -6.00 -12.92
CA VAL A 57 11.67 -5.29 -11.70
C VAL A 57 12.74 -6.07 -10.94
N ASP A 58 12.59 -7.38 -10.82
CA ASP A 58 13.56 -8.23 -10.13
C ASP A 58 14.93 -8.16 -10.77
N LYS A 59 15.01 -8.32 -12.10
CA LYS A 59 16.27 -8.20 -12.84
C LYS A 59 16.90 -6.82 -12.68
N LYS A 60 16.09 -5.76 -12.84
CA LYS A 60 16.57 -4.37 -12.78
C LYS A 60 17.11 -3.98 -11.40
N LEU A 61 16.46 -4.46 -10.32
CA LEU A 61 16.92 -4.20 -8.97
C LEU A 61 18.15 -5.05 -8.59
N GLU A 62 18.21 -6.31 -9.04
CA GLU A 62 19.35 -7.20 -8.82
C GLU A 62 20.63 -6.66 -9.48
N GLU A 63 20.55 -6.21 -10.73
CA GLU A 63 21.67 -5.57 -11.45
C GLU A 63 22.23 -4.34 -10.71
N MET A 64 21.40 -3.67 -9.91
CA MET A 64 21.75 -2.46 -9.16
C MET A 64 22.07 -2.75 -7.68
N ASN A 65 22.14 -4.02 -7.26
CA ASN A 65 22.30 -4.42 -5.86
C ASN A 65 21.24 -3.80 -4.92
N LEU A 66 20.02 -3.62 -5.41
CA LEU A 66 18.87 -3.13 -4.66
C LEU A 66 17.94 -4.29 -4.29
N ARG A 67 17.21 -4.16 -3.18
CA ARG A 67 16.32 -5.21 -2.68
C ARG A 67 14.86 -4.83 -2.87
N LYS A 68 14.05 -5.74 -3.40
CA LYS A 68 12.61 -5.56 -3.53
C LYS A 68 11.87 -5.89 -2.23
N VAL A 69 10.83 -5.13 -1.90
CA VAL A 69 9.83 -5.47 -0.88
C VAL A 69 8.43 -5.19 -1.43
N ILE A 70 7.58 -6.20 -1.51
CA ILE A 70 6.19 -6.03 -1.95
C ILE A 70 5.33 -5.55 -0.78
N GLN A 71 4.50 -4.55 -1.03
CA GLN A 71 3.47 -4.09 -0.12
C GLN A 71 2.09 -4.59 -0.61
N ASP A 72 1.37 -5.29 0.26
CA ASP A 72 0.14 -6.01 -0.09
C ASP A 72 -1.11 -5.11 -0.21
N SER A 73 -0.96 -3.80 -0.01
CA SER A 73 -2.07 -2.85 0.05
C SER A 73 -2.05 -1.90 -1.14
N ALA A 74 -2.78 -2.27 -2.19
CA ALA A 74 -2.93 -1.44 -3.37
C ALA A 74 -4.33 -1.54 -3.96
N ASN A 75 -4.90 -0.39 -4.34
CA ASN A 75 -6.16 -0.36 -5.06
C ASN A 75 -5.91 -0.64 -6.55
N TYR A 76 -6.82 -1.38 -7.17
CA TYR A 76 -6.77 -1.60 -8.61
C TYR A 76 -6.86 -0.27 -9.38
N ASN A 77 -5.91 -0.08 -10.29
CA ASN A 77 -5.87 1.05 -11.20
C ASN A 77 -5.98 0.53 -12.65
N PRO A 78 -7.03 0.92 -13.41
CA PRO A 78 -7.20 0.48 -14.80
C PRO A 78 -6.15 1.07 -15.77
N ASP A 79 -5.45 2.15 -15.40
CA ASP A 79 -4.41 2.78 -16.24
C ASP A 79 -3.08 2.02 -16.22
N TYR A 80 -2.99 0.98 -15.38
CA TYR A 80 -1.79 0.17 -15.19
C TYR A 80 -2.04 -1.29 -15.60
N PRO A 81 -1.06 -1.99 -16.19
CA PRO A 81 -1.17 -3.42 -16.42
C PRO A 81 -1.39 -4.22 -15.13
N GLN A 82 -2.01 -5.38 -15.24
CA GLN A 82 -2.19 -6.30 -14.10
C GLN A 82 -0.82 -6.76 -13.58
N TYR A 83 -0.67 -6.83 -12.26
CA TYR A 83 0.56 -7.23 -11.57
C TYR A 83 1.79 -6.36 -11.86
N SER A 84 1.60 -5.19 -12.45
CA SER A 84 2.65 -4.19 -12.65
C SER A 84 2.84 -3.31 -11.43
N VAL A 85 4.00 -2.66 -11.30
CA VAL A 85 4.24 -1.68 -10.23
C VAL A 85 3.41 -0.42 -10.47
N ILE A 86 2.62 -0.03 -9.47
CA ILE A 86 1.83 1.21 -9.45
C ILE A 86 2.48 2.29 -8.60
N GLU A 87 3.18 1.91 -7.54
CA GLU A 87 3.88 2.85 -6.66
C GLU A 87 5.20 2.21 -6.22
N GLN A 88 6.21 3.05 -6.04
CA GLN A 88 7.50 2.66 -5.47
C GLN A 88 7.95 3.68 -4.42
N VAL A 89 8.67 3.20 -3.41
CA VAL A 89 9.34 4.02 -2.41
C VAL A 89 10.74 3.45 -2.15
N PRO A 90 11.83 4.23 -2.31
CA PRO A 90 11.86 5.64 -2.72
C PRO A 90 11.41 5.89 -4.17
N GLU A 91 11.04 7.14 -4.45
CA GLU A 91 10.67 7.59 -5.80
C GLU A 91 11.84 7.45 -6.79
N ALA A 92 11.51 7.33 -8.08
CA ALA A 92 12.49 7.31 -9.15
C ALA A 92 13.35 8.59 -9.16
N GLY A 93 14.61 8.48 -9.54
CA GLY A 93 15.57 9.58 -9.57
C GLY A 93 16.12 10.02 -8.20
N LYS A 94 15.67 9.40 -7.09
CA LYS A 94 16.31 9.57 -5.78
C LYS A 94 17.61 8.78 -5.71
N PHE A 95 18.51 9.17 -4.83
CA PHE A 95 19.75 8.43 -4.59
C PHE A 95 19.65 7.57 -3.32
N VAL A 96 20.12 6.33 -3.42
CA VAL A 96 20.17 5.36 -2.32
C VAL A 96 21.54 4.68 -2.27
N LYS A 97 21.83 3.99 -1.18
CA LYS A 97 23.00 3.11 -1.07
C LYS A 97 22.63 1.70 -1.54
N GLU A 98 23.63 0.85 -1.75
CA GLU A 98 23.40 -0.57 -2.02
C GLU A 98 22.58 -1.24 -0.91
N ASN A 99 22.00 -2.39 -1.24
CA ASN A 99 21.17 -3.18 -0.35
C ASN A 99 19.94 -2.43 0.20
N ARG A 100 19.62 -1.25 -0.36
CA ARG A 100 18.42 -0.51 0.00
C ARG A 100 17.18 -1.27 -0.43
N LYS A 101 16.21 -1.32 0.47
CA LYS A 101 14.87 -1.87 0.19
C LYS A 101 14.06 -0.85 -0.60
N ILE A 102 13.60 -1.24 -1.78
CA ILE A 102 12.64 -0.56 -2.63
C ILE A 102 11.29 -1.22 -2.36
N TYR A 103 10.42 -0.48 -1.70
CA TYR A 103 9.04 -0.90 -1.44
C TYR A 103 8.23 -0.66 -2.69
N ILE A 104 7.53 -1.67 -3.16
CA ILE A 104 6.69 -1.57 -4.36
C ILE A 104 5.27 -2.01 -4.02
N LYS A 105 4.29 -1.33 -4.60
CA LYS A 105 2.90 -1.80 -4.65
C LYS A 105 2.59 -2.29 -6.05
N LEU A 106 1.92 -3.44 -6.12
CA LEU A 106 1.53 -4.06 -7.37
C LEU A 106 0.07 -3.79 -7.66
N ASN A 107 -0.25 -3.57 -8.94
CA ASN A 107 -1.61 -3.46 -9.41
C ASN A 107 -2.29 -4.83 -9.28
N PRO A 108 -3.38 -4.97 -8.51
CA PRO A 108 -4.15 -6.21 -8.48
C PRO A 108 -4.67 -6.61 -9.86
N SER A 109 -5.17 -7.84 -9.99
CA SER A 109 -5.82 -8.29 -11.23
C SER A 109 -7.17 -7.62 -11.51
N GLY A 110 -7.73 -6.88 -10.55
CA GLY A 110 -8.96 -6.14 -10.74
C GLY A 110 -9.49 -5.56 -9.44
N TYR A 111 -10.64 -4.90 -9.53
CA TYR A 111 -11.34 -4.35 -8.38
C TYR A 111 -11.57 -5.41 -7.29
N PRO A 112 -11.42 -5.04 -5.99
CA PRO A 112 -11.63 -5.94 -4.88
C PRO A 112 -13.07 -6.45 -4.89
N LYS A 113 -13.28 -7.67 -4.39
CA LYS A 113 -14.63 -8.17 -4.14
C LYS A 113 -15.10 -7.71 -2.76
N LEU A 114 -16.32 -7.22 -2.70
CA LEU A 114 -17.00 -6.79 -1.47
C LEU A 114 -18.20 -7.70 -1.22
N ASP A 115 -18.52 -7.88 0.05
CA ASP A 115 -19.65 -8.69 0.48
C ASP A 115 -20.96 -7.94 0.26
N ILE A 116 -21.96 -8.65 -0.26
CA ILE A 116 -23.31 -8.12 -0.41
C ILE A 116 -23.92 -7.95 0.98
N PRO A 117 -24.41 -6.74 1.31
CA PRO A 117 -25.01 -6.49 2.62
C PRO A 117 -26.32 -7.27 2.77
N GLN A 118 -26.78 -7.47 4.01
CA GLN A 118 -28.15 -7.91 4.24
C GLN A 118 -29.16 -6.94 3.61
N PHE A 119 -30.08 -7.49 2.82
CA PHE A 119 -31.09 -6.76 2.03
C PHE A 119 -32.52 -7.28 2.20
N GLU A 120 -32.71 -8.37 2.95
CA GLU A 120 -34.02 -8.97 3.19
C GLU A 120 -34.87 -8.06 4.10
N ARG A 121 -36.16 -7.91 3.75
CA ARG A 121 -37.16 -7.15 4.52
C ARG A 121 -36.81 -5.67 4.74
N ILE A 122 -35.92 -5.10 3.93
CA ILE A 122 -35.61 -3.67 3.99
C ILE A 122 -36.03 -2.95 2.71
N THR A 123 -36.30 -1.66 2.85
CA THR A 123 -36.83 -0.82 1.77
C THR A 123 -35.79 -0.63 0.67
N ARG A 124 -36.26 -0.43 -0.58
CA ARG A 124 -35.40 -0.07 -1.72
C ARG A 124 -34.37 1.00 -1.35
N ARG A 125 -34.82 2.11 -0.75
CA ARG A 125 -33.96 3.24 -0.39
C ARG A 125 -32.81 2.86 0.54
N GLN A 126 -33.06 1.99 1.52
CA GLN A 126 -32.02 1.53 2.46
C GLN A 126 -30.98 0.65 1.77
N VAL A 127 -31.44 -0.30 0.95
CA VAL A 127 -30.55 -1.19 0.19
C VAL A 127 -29.72 -0.40 -0.80
N GLU A 128 -30.37 0.49 -1.56
CA GLU A 128 -29.75 1.37 -2.54
C GLU A 128 -28.66 2.24 -1.91
N SER A 129 -28.96 2.90 -0.79
CA SER A 129 -27.95 3.70 -0.06
C SER A 129 -26.76 2.86 0.40
N LYS A 130 -26.99 1.60 0.81
CA LYS A 130 -25.93 0.70 1.29
C LYS A 130 -25.08 0.13 0.15
N LEU A 131 -25.69 -0.18 -0.99
CA LEU A 131 -24.97 -0.64 -2.18
C LEU A 131 -24.11 0.50 -2.76
N LEU A 132 -24.66 1.71 -2.85
CA LEU A 132 -23.93 2.88 -3.34
C LEU A 132 -22.75 3.25 -2.43
N SER A 133 -22.91 3.18 -1.11
CA SER A 133 -21.82 3.49 -0.17
C SER A 133 -20.67 2.48 -0.24
N LEU A 134 -20.95 1.23 -0.61
CA LEU A 134 -19.94 0.19 -0.90
C LEU A 134 -19.30 0.36 -2.29
N GLY A 135 -19.79 1.27 -3.12
CA GLY A 135 -19.29 1.52 -4.46
C GLY A 135 -19.81 0.54 -5.52
N PHE A 136 -20.95 -0.11 -5.26
CA PHE A 136 -21.73 -0.78 -6.29
C PHE A 136 -22.55 0.23 -7.10
N LYS A 137 -22.96 -0.17 -8.30
CA LYS A 137 -23.89 0.60 -9.14
C LYS A 137 -25.26 -0.06 -9.10
N ILE A 138 -26.31 0.74 -9.14
CA ILE A 138 -27.68 0.24 -9.26
C ILE A 138 -27.98 0.00 -10.73
N GLY A 139 -28.46 -1.19 -11.05
CA GLY A 139 -28.94 -1.57 -12.37
C GLY A 139 -30.45 -1.45 -12.47
N ASP A 140 -31.06 -2.46 -13.07
CA ASP A 140 -32.49 -2.47 -13.34
C ASP A 140 -33.30 -2.79 -12.08
N VAL A 141 -34.47 -2.16 -11.98
CA VAL A 141 -35.44 -2.41 -10.91
C VAL A 141 -36.66 -3.07 -11.52
N THR A 142 -36.95 -4.28 -11.07
CA THR A 142 -38.10 -5.09 -11.52
C THR A 142 -39.03 -5.35 -10.35
N PHE A 143 -40.29 -5.68 -10.66
CA PHE A 143 -41.32 -5.92 -9.65
C PHE A 143 -41.84 -7.34 -9.75
N LYS A 144 -42.24 -7.89 -8.61
CA LYS A 144 -42.86 -9.22 -8.49
C LYS A 144 -44.08 -9.15 -7.58
N PRO A 145 -45.14 -9.95 -7.86
CA PRO A 145 -46.31 -10.07 -6.99
C PRO A 145 -45.95 -10.43 -5.55
N ASP A 146 -46.11 -9.48 -4.64
CA ASP A 146 -45.81 -9.60 -3.21
C ASP A 146 -46.67 -8.63 -2.38
N PHE A 147 -46.84 -8.88 -1.09
CA PHE A 147 -47.60 -8.01 -0.19
C PHE A 147 -46.78 -6.81 0.28
N ALA A 148 -45.44 -6.90 0.26
CA ALA A 148 -44.53 -5.89 0.74
C ALA A 148 -44.11 -4.93 -0.39
N GLU A 149 -44.90 -3.87 -0.59
CA GLU A 149 -44.64 -2.85 -1.60
C GLU A 149 -43.27 -2.16 -1.41
N ASN A 150 -42.48 -2.02 -2.48
CA ASN A 150 -41.18 -1.32 -2.50
C ASN A 150 -40.11 -1.91 -1.55
N VAL A 151 -40.32 -3.12 -1.05
CA VAL A 151 -39.35 -3.90 -0.28
C VAL A 151 -38.51 -4.74 -1.23
N VAL A 152 -37.20 -4.82 -0.97
CA VAL A 152 -36.30 -5.65 -1.77
C VAL A 152 -36.53 -7.12 -1.42
N LEU A 153 -36.93 -7.89 -2.43
CA LEU A 153 -37.14 -9.33 -2.33
C LEU A 153 -35.87 -10.09 -2.77
N GLU A 154 -35.21 -9.60 -3.81
CA GLU A 154 -34.04 -10.26 -4.40
C GLU A 154 -33.06 -9.20 -4.94
N LEU A 155 -31.77 -9.46 -4.77
CA LEU A 155 -30.71 -8.77 -5.50
C LEU A 155 -30.14 -9.69 -6.56
N ARG A 156 -29.78 -9.15 -7.72
CA ARG A 156 -29.16 -9.91 -8.80
C ARG A 156 -27.87 -9.28 -9.29
N TYR A 157 -26.93 -10.12 -9.67
CA TYR A 157 -25.71 -9.72 -10.37
C TYR A 157 -25.52 -10.61 -11.60
N LYS A 158 -25.47 -9.99 -12.79
CA LYS A 158 -25.36 -10.71 -14.08
C LYS A 158 -26.45 -11.79 -14.24
N GLY A 159 -27.69 -11.45 -13.87
CA GLY A 159 -28.85 -12.34 -13.96
C GLY A 159 -28.93 -13.45 -12.91
N LYS A 160 -27.96 -13.56 -11.98
CA LYS A 160 -27.99 -14.55 -10.88
C LYS A 160 -28.45 -13.91 -9.57
N ALA A 161 -29.30 -14.62 -8.84
CA ALA A 161 -29.71 -14.27 -7.48
C ALA A 161 -28.49 -14.19 -6.55
N LEU A 162 -28.44 -13.14 -5.74
CA LEU A 162 -27.44 -12.94 -4.69
C LEU A 162 -28.03 -13.25 -3.33
N LYS A 163 -27.17 -13.63 -2.40
CA LYS A 163 -27.45 -13.74 -0.96
C LYS A 163 -26.57 -12.77 -0.19
N ALA A 164 -27.00 -12.43 1.03
CA ALA A 164 -26.14 -11.67 1.94
C ALA A 164 -24.83 -12.44 2.19
N GLY A 165 -23.70 -11.73 2.10
CA GLY A 165 -22.36 -12.31 2.20
C GLY A 165 -21.77 -12.80 0.87
N ASP A 166 -22.53 -12.79 -0.24
CA ASP A 166 -21.96 -13.10 -1.55
C ASP A 166 -20.92 -12.06 -1.98
N LYS A 167 -19.87 -12.49 -2.66
CA LYS A 167 -18.74 -11.62 -3.05
C LYS A 167 -18.88 -11.10 -4.47
N VAL A 168 -19.11 -9.80 -4.61
CA VAL A 168 -19.22 -9.12 -5.91
C VAL A 168 -18.11 -8.09 -6.06
N LYS A 169 -17.54 -7.94 -7.28
CA LYS A 169 -16.50 -6.94 -7.54
C LYS A 169 -17.04 -5.53 -7.23
N LYS A 170 -16.25 -4.71 -6.54
CA LYS A 170 -16.46 -3.26 -6.43
C LYS A 170 -16.67 -2.72 -7.85
N THR A 171 -17.64 -1.82 -8.03
CA THR A 171 -18.21 -1.37 -9.32
C THR A 171 -19.16 -2.33 -10.04
N GLY A 172 -19.54 -3.47 -9.43
CA GLY A 172 -20.57 -4.35 -9.96
C GLY A 172 -21.94 -3.64 -10.05
N VAL A 173 -22.71 -3.95 -11.10
CA VAL A 173 -24.08 -3.47 -11.29
C VAL A 173 -25.04 -4.46 -10.66
N ILE A 174 -25.82 -4.02 -9.68
CA ILE A 174 -26.76 -4.85 -8.93
C ILE A 174 -28.19 -4.47 -9.32
N ASP A 175 -28.91 -5.44 -9.83
CA ASP A 175 -30.34 -5.31 -10.15
C ASP A 175 -31.18 -5.65 -8.91
N MET A 176 -32.34 -5.03 -8.78
CA MET A 176 -33.26 -5.21 -7.65
C MET A 176 -34.59 -5.79 -8.13
N VAL A 177 -35.12 -6.76 -7.38
CA VAL A 177 -36.50 -7.24 -7.53
C VAL A 177 -37.26 -6.77 -6.29
N LEU A 178 -38.30 -5.96 -6.50
CA LEU A 178 -39.13 -5.37 -5.46
C LEU A 178 -40.52 -6.02 -5.41
N GLY A 179 -41.16 -5.98 -4.25
CA GLY A 179 -42.59 -6.29 -4.15
C GLY A 179 -43.45 -5.18 -4.74
N ASP A 180 -44.50 -5.56 -5.46
CA ASP A 180 -45.47 -4.62 -6.07
C ASP A 180 -46.68 -4.29 -5.19
N GLY A 181 -46.82 -4.92 -4.02
CA GLY A 181 -47.94 -4.70 -3.11
C GLY A 181 -49.27 -5.31 -3.56
N THR A 182 -49.29 -6.08 -4.65
CA THR A 182 -50.54 -6.59 -5.27
C THR A 182 -51.13 -7.79 -4.55
N ARG A 183 -50.37 -8.47 -3.67
CA ARG A 183 -50.87 -9.63 -2.92
C ARG A 183 -51.44 -9.23 -1.57
N ASN A 184 -52.69 -9.62 -1.33
CA ASN A 184 -53.29 -9.52 0.00
C ASN A 184 -52.68 -10.59 0.93
N TYR A 185 -52.26 -10.16 2.13
CA TYR A 185 -51.72 -11.02 3.19
C TYR A 185 -52.65 -12.18 3.57
N ASN A 186 -53.97 -12.02 3.35
CA ASN A 186 -55.01 -12.98 3.74
C ASN A 186 -55.39 -14.01 2.64
N SER A 187 -54.54 -14.25 1.64
CA SER A 187 -54.86 -15.13 0.50
C SER A 187 -54.25 -16.54 0.58
N ALA A 188 -53.70 -16.92 1.73
CA ALA A 188 -53.16 -18.26 1.97
C ALA A 188 -54.07 -19.01 2.94
N GLU A 189 -55.13 -19.61 2.40
CA GLU A 189 -55.75 -20.85 2.89
C GLU A 189 -55.67 -21.89 1.77
#